data_AF-A0A6A5ADT3-F1
#
_entry.id   AF-A0A6A5ADT3-F1
#
_cell.length_a   1.000
_cell.length_b   1.000
_cell.length_c   1.000
_cell.angle_alpha   90.00
_cell.angle_beta   90.00
_cell.angle_gamma   90.00
#
_symmetry.space_group_name_H-M   'P 1'
#
loop_
_entity.id
_entity.type
_entity.pdbx_description
1 polymer ?
#
loop_
_entity_poly.entity_id
_entity_poly.type
_entity_poly.pdbx_seq_one_letter_code
_entity_poly.pdbx_strand_id
1 'polypeptide(L)' 'KAHVVDQFVSVTGTVTRVNAIKPLVVHCEFLCEKCEGVTERFFPDGKYDPPASCGTCRSKSTLIPNRSAAKTVDFQKIK' A
#
# COMPACT_ATOMS: atom_id res chain seq x y z
N LYS A 1 21.56 -16.80 -1.12
CA LYS A 1 22.06 -16.02 0.04
C LYS A 1 20.88 -15.23 0.61
N ALA A 2 20.41 -15.59 1.80
CA ALA A 2 19.30 -14.89 2.48
C ALA A 2 19.75 -14.14 3.75
N HIS A 3 21.03 -14.23 4.12
CA HIS A 3 21.57 -13.64 5.35
C HIS A 3 21.60 -12.10 5.38
N VAL A 4 21.36 -11.45 4.23
CA VAL A 4 21.27 -9.96 4.10
C VAL A 4 19.84 -9.47 3.85
N VAL A 5 18.83 -10.33 3.97
CA VAL A 5 17.43 -9.89 3.88
C VAL A 5 17.13 -8.93 5.04
N ASP A 6 16.34 -7.89 4.76
CA ASP A 6 15.96 -6.82 5.70
C ASP A 6 17.15 -6.01 6.25
N GLN A 7 18.28 -5.98 5.54
CA GLN A 7 19.45 -5.16 5.88
C GLN A 7 19.69 -4.06 4.83
N PHE A 8 20.26 -2.94 5.28
CA PHE A 8 20.69 -1.86 4.39
C PHE A 8 22.02 -2.24 3.71
N VAL A 9 22.03 -2.29 2.37
CA VAL A 9 23.17 -2.76 1.58
C VAL A 9 23.41 -1.86 0.36
N SER A 10 24.65 -1.86 -0.15
CA SER A 10 24.99 -1.24 -1.44
C SER A 10 25.06 -2.29 -2.55
N VAL A 11 24.57 -1.94 -3.74
CA VAL A 11 24.58 -2.80 -4.94
C VAL A 11 25.15 -1.99 -6.11
N THR A 12 26.02 -2.61 -6.92
CA THR A 12 26.62 -1.99 -8.12
C THR A 12 26.37 -2.86 -9.34
N GLY A 13 26.02 -2.25 -10.47
CA GLY A 13 25.74 -2.93 -11.73
C GLY A 13 25.32 -1.96 -12.83
N THR A 14 25.03 -2.48 -14.01
CA THR A 14 24.53 -1.69 -15.16
C THR A 14 23.03 -1.89 -15.31
N VAL A 15 22.27 -0.80 -15.40
CA VAL A 15 20.82 -0.87 -15.67
C VAL A 15 20.59 -1.26 -17.13
N THR A 16 19.81 -2.31 -17.34
CA THR A 16 19.50 -2.90 -18.64
C THR A 16 18.09 -2.57 -19.14
N ARG A 17 17.14 -2.38 -18.22
CA ARG A 17 15.75 -2.03 -18.55
C ARG A 17 15.13 -1.17 -17.46
N VAL A 18 14.35 -0.19 -17.89
CA VAL A 18 13.54 0.66 -17.02
C VAL A 18 12.09 0.55 -17.43
N ASN A 19 11.21 0.31 -16.46
CA ASN A 19 9.77 0.34 -16.70
C ASN A 19 9.22 1.77 -16.50
N ALA A 20 8.05 2.05 -17.08
CA ALA A 20 7.33 3.29 -16.79
C ALA A 20 7.05 3.44 -15.29
N ILE A 21 7.06 4.69 -14.81
CA ILE A 21 6.69 5.04 -13.44
C ILE A 21 5.22 4.69 -13.23
N LYS A 22 4.91 4.06 -12.09
CA LYS A 22 3.54 3.74 -11.68
C LYS A 22 3.31 4.29 -10.27
N PRO A 23 2.09 4.79 -9.98
CA PRO A 23 1.75 5.18 -8.61
C PRO A 23 1.64 3.93 -7.73
N LEU A 24 2.33 3.95 -6.59
CA LEU A 24 2.23 2.98 -5.52
C LEU A 24 1.37 3.55 -4.40
N VAL A 25 0.23 2.93 -4.10
CA VAL A 25 -0.63 3.37 -3.00
C VAL A 25 0.03 3.03 -1.67
N VAL A 26 0.29 4.02 -0.84
CA VAL A 26 0.93 3.86 0.49
C VAL A 26 -0.02 4.12 1.65
N HIS A 27 -1.18 4.73 1.37
CA HIS A 27 -2.23 4.95 2.35
C HIS A 27 -3.60 5.01 1.68
N CYS A 28 -4.62 4.45 2.32
CA CYS A 28 -6.00 4.52 1.86
C CYS A 28 -6.97 4.53 3.04
N GLU A 29 -8.01 5.34 2.93
CA GLU A 29 -9.16 5.36 3.84
C GLU A 29 -10.24 4.39 3.35
N PHE A 30 -10.93 3.74 4.28
CA PHE A 30 -12.02 2.83 3.99
C PHE A 30 -13.30 3.27 4.70
N LEU A 31 -14.38 3.45 3.94
CA LEU A 31 -15.69 3.83 4.44
C LEU A 31 -16.52 2.59 4.79
N CYS A 32 -17.07 2.53 5.99
CA CYS A 32 -17.95 1.45 6.41
C CYS A 32 -19.38 1.66 5.91
N GLU A 33 -19.93 0.70 5.16
CA GLU A 33 -21.33 0.79 4.69
C GLU A 33 -22.36 0.78 5.83
N LYS A 34 -22.01 0.26 7.01
CA LYS A 34 -22.95 0.13 8.14
C LYS A 34 -23.08 1.41 8.96
N CYS A 35 -21.97 2.07 9.24
CA CYS A 35 -21.92 3.18 10.19
C CYS A 35 -21.24 4.43 9.63
N GLU A 36 -20.87 4.42 8.34
CA GLU A 36 -20.17 5.51 7.64
C GLU A 36 -18.84 5.91 8.30
N GLY A 37 -18.32 5.07 9.19
CA GLY A 37 -17.04 5.28 9.87
C GLY A 37 -15.88 5.07 8.92
N VAL A 38 -14.84 5.90 9.06
CA VAL A 38 -13.59 5.81 8.29
C VAL A 38 -12.59 4.94 9.02
N THR A 39 -11.94 4.03 8.30
CA THR A 39 -10.82 3.21 8.78
C THR A 39 -9.61 3.42 7.88
N GLU A 40 -8.53 3.93 8.43
CA GLU A 40 -7.28 4.15 7.69
C GLU A 40 -6.43 2.88 7.60
N ARG A 41 -5.69 2.73 6.49
CA ARG A 41 -4.67 1.70 6.31
C ARG A 41 -3.45 2.25 5.58
N PHE A 42 -2.28 1.79 6.03
CA PHE A 42 -0.98 2.08 5.43
C PHE A 42 -0.46 0.84 4.71
N PHE A 43 0.08 1.02 3.52
CA PHE A 43 0.67 -0.02 2.67
C PHE A 43 2.15 0.32 2.42
N PRO A 44 3.06 0.12 3.40
CA PRO A 44 4.46 0.53 3.26
C PRO A 44 5.15 -0.14 2.06
N ASP A 45 4.78 -1.38 1.76
CA ASP A 45 5.29 -2.13 0.59
C ASP A 45 4.42 -1.96 -0.67
N GLY A 46 3.38 -1.13 -0.60
CA GLY A 46 2.36 -0.98 -1.64
C GLY A 46 1.50 -2.22 -1.92
N LYS A 47 1.58 -3.23 -1.05
CA LYS A 47 0.68 -4.41 -1.07
C LYS A 47 -0.68 -4.01 -0.53
N TYR A 48 -1.73 -4.32 -1.28
CA TYR A 48 -3.10 -4.03 -0.87
C TYR A 48 -3.53 -4.94 0.28
N ASP A 49 -3.76 -4.36 1.46
CA ASP A 49 -4.18 -5.05 2.69
C ASP A 49 -5.37 -4.33 3.36
N PRO A 50 -6.60 -4.53 2.85
CA PRO A 50 -7.78 -3.83 3.36
C PRO A 50 -8.11 -4.23 4.81
N PRO A 51 -8.74 -3.34 5.61
CA PRO A 51 -9.12 -3.67 6.97
C PRO A 51 -10.17 -4.80 6.99
N ALA A 52 -10.00 -5.77 7.89
CA ALA A 52 -10.94 -6.89 8.05
C ALA A 52 -12.24 -6.51 8.80
N SER A 53 -12.26 -5.34 9.45
CA SER A 53 -13.42 -4.83 10.19
C SER A 53 -13.32 -3.31 10.36
N CYS A 54 -14.46 -2.66 10.51
CA CYS A 54 -14.53 -1.23 10.77
C CYS A 54 -13.82 -0.87 12.10
N GLY A 55 -12.98 0.16 12.09
CA GLY A 55 -12.33 0.69 13.29
C GLY A 55 -13.32 1.23 14.32
N THR A 56 -14.45 1.80 13.87
CA THR A 56 -15.46 2.46 14.71
C THR A 56 -16.48 1.49 15.28
N CYS A 57 -17.27 0.83 14.43
CA CYS A 57 -18.39 -0.02 14.88
C CYS A 57 -18.02 -1.50 15.03
N ARG A 58 -16.77 -1.90 14.76
CA ARG A 58 -16.25 -3.28 14.79
C ARG A 58 -16.98 -4.28 13.88
N SER A 59 -17.93 -3.80 13.07
CA SER A 59 -18.63 -4.57 12.05
C SER A 59 -17.65 -5.14 11.02
N LYS A 60 -17.97 -6.34 10.52
CA LYS A 60 -17.31 -6.96 9.36
C LYS A 60 -18.06 -6.67 8.04
N SER A 61 -18.96 -5.68 8.05
CA SER A 61 -19.62 -5.18 6.85
C SER A 61 -18.60 -4.63 5.85
N THR A 62 -19.00 -4.49 4.59
CA THR A 62 -18.16 -3.97 3.51
C THR A 62 -17.48 -2.66 3.91
N LEU A 63 -16.20 -2.57 3.55
CA LEU A 63 -15.36 -1.40 3.73
C LEU A 63 -14.92 -0.94 2.35
N ILE A 64 -15.51 0.17 1.88
CA ILE A 64 -15.29 0.70 0.54
C ILE A 64 -14.03 1.57 0.56
N PRO A 65 -13.01 1.29 -0.27
CA PRO A 65 -11.82 2.13 -0.34
C PRO A 65 -12.14 3.50 -0.97
N ASN A 66 -11.80 4.58 -0.27
CA ASN A 66 -11.83 5.94 -0.81
C ASN A 66 -10.59 6.17 -1.68
N ARG A 67 -10.72 5.81 -2.97
CA ARG A 67 -9.61 5.92 -3.95
C ARG A 67 -9.21 7.36 -4.24
N SER A 68 -10.13 8.31 -4.11
CA SER A 68 -9.87 9.73 -4.37
C SER A 68 -8.99 10.37 -3.29
N ALA A 69 -9.06 9.86 -2.05
CA ALA A 69 -8.22 10.31 -0.93
C ALA A 69 -6.96 9.44 -0.73
N ALA A 70 -6.74 8.43 -1.57
CA ALA A 70 -5.59 7.55 -1.45
C ALA A 70 -4.28 8.33 -1.67
N LYS A 71 -3.27 8.09 -0.83
CA LYS A 71 -1.95 8.70 -1.00
C LYS A 71 -1.07 7.74 -1.77
N THR A 72 -0.40 8.26 -2.79
CA THR A 72 0.49 7.51 -3.66
C THR A 72 1.90 8.08 -3.62
N VAL A 73 2.88 7.24 -3.90
CA VAL A 73 4.25 7.63 -4.22
C VAL A 73 4.63 7.07 -5.57
N ASP A 74 5.55 7.72 -6.27
CA ASP A 74 6.05 7.20 -7.55
C ASP A 74 6.92 5.96 -7.32
N PHE A 75 6.64 4.90 -8.08
CA PHE A 75 7.41 3.67 -8.05
C PHE A 75 7.89 3.29 -9.44
N GLN A 76 9.16 2.91 -9.53
CA GLN A 76 9.77 2.50 -10.78
C GLN A 76 10.58 1.23 -10.58
N LYS A 77 10.38 0.26 -11.48
CA LYS A 77 11.17 -0.98 -11.51
C LYS A 77 12.30 -0.85 -12.53
N ILE A 78 13.52 -1.08 -12.07
CA ILE A 78 14.73 -1.20 -12.88
C ILE A 78 15.25 -2.65 -12.84
N LYS A 79 15.93 -3.07 -13.91
CA LYS A 79 16.64 -4.36 -14.00
C LYS A 79 18.10 -4.13 -14.35
#